data_AF-A0A496SE26-F1
#
_entry.id   AF-A0A496SE26-F1
#
_cell.length_a   1.000
_cell.length_b   1.000
_cell.length_c   1.000
_cell.angle_alpha   90.00
_cell.angle_beta   90.00
_cell.angle_gamma   90.00
#
_symmetry.space_group_name_H-M   'P 1'
#
loop_
_entity.id
_entity.type
_entity.pdbx_description
1 polymer ?
#
loop_
_entity_poly.entity_id
_entity_poly.type
_entity_poly.pdbx_seq_one_letter_code
_entity_poly.pdbx_strand_id
1 'polypeptide(L)'
;LELKGIINCMGMATECAYRWSGPSVSRISHDYAPGDEDKAKRQIIDLVYNALWFSQLAYPDYDMFQSHDPCALAHAISRAISGGPIYLTDNLEKSDTDLIKRLCLEDGRILRPDEPALPTRDCLFRDPYREPFPLKAFTKVGSIGLVMAVNVNREGVEEEVEVGPEDAHLDPGKEYVVYQYLEGKLENIRGDGAVRRRLGELECELFIVSPVEEGFALIGLVDKFIAPKGVVSVERKADGIALRLEEEGTLLVYSEAEDVEVSVDGEGCERTEKIAGPNTYTFEDRKLVISAGGREVELRVR
;
A
#
# COMPACT_ATOMS: atom_id res chain seq x y z
N LEU A 1 15.43 -27.08 -18.81
CA LEU A 1 14.33 -27.11 -17.84
C LEU A 1 13.68 -25.74 -17.85
N GLU A 2 12.58 -25.57 -18.59
CA GLU A 2 11.74 -24.36 -18.46
C GLU A 2 10.82 -24.54 -17.26
N LEU A 3 11.39 -24.41 -16.06
CA LEU A 3 10.61 -24.46 -14.83
C LEU A 3 9.95 -23.09 -14.65
N LYS A 4 8.61 -23.07 -14.70
CA LYS A 4 7.79 -21.88 -14.40
C LYS A 4 7.37 -21.93 -12.93
N GLY A 5 7.39 -20.79 -12.24
CA GLY A 5 6.96 -20.68 -10.84
C GLY A 5 8.00 -21.15 -9.82
N ILE A 6 9.29 -20.89 -10.05
CA ILE A 6 10.34 -21.19 -9.08
C ILE A 6 10.55 -19.99 -8.15
N ILE A 7 10.66 -20.27 -6.85
CA ILE A 7 11.12 -19.32 -5.82
C ILE A 7 12.43 -19.85 -5.24
N ASN A 8 13.47 -19.02 -5.20
CA ASN A 8 14.71 -19.36 -4.52
C ASN A 8 14.59 -19.05 -3.03
N CYS A 9 14.50 -20.09 -2.20
CA CYS A 9 14.53 -19.97 -0.75
C CYS A 9 15.99 -19.87 -0.25
N MET A 10 16.25 -18.98 0.72
CA MET A 10 17.58 -18.78 1.31
C MET A 10 18.69 -18.48 0.28
N GLY A 11 18.34 -17.76 -0.80
CA GLY A 11 19.23 -17.45 -1.94
C GLY A 11 20.18 -16.27 -1.71
N MET A 12 20.26 -15.75 -0.48
CA MET A 12 20.97 -14.52 -0.13
C MET A 12 22.50 -14.67 -0.06
N ALA A 13 23.01 -15.91 -0.10
CA ALA A 13 24.45 -16.15 -0.06
C ALA A 13 25.14 -15.53 -1.28
N THR A 14 26.34 -14.99 -1.08
CA THR A 14 27.07 -14.24 -2.11
C THR A 14 27.34 -15.09 -3.36
N GLU A 15 27.63 -16.38 -3.20
CA GLU A 15 27.78 -17.35 -4.29
C GLU A 15 26.52 -17.55 -5.12
N CYS A 16 25.33 -17.46 -4.50
CA CYS A 16 24.05 -17.54 -5.18
C CYS A 16 23.82 -16.29 -6.03
N ALA A 17 24.11 -15.10 -5.49
CA ALA A 17 24.00 -13.83 -6.22
C ALA A 17 24.95 -13.78 -7.44
N TYR A 18 26.21 -14.20 -7.29
CA TYR A 18 27.19 -14.21 -8.40
C TYR A 18 26.91 -15.27 -9.47
N ARG A 19 26.11 -16.31 -9.15
CA ARG A 19 25.70 -17.35 -10.10
C ARG A 19 24.21 -17.33 -10.39
N TRP A 20 23.56 -16.17 -10.22
CA TRP A 20 22.12 -16.05 -10.41
C TRP A 20 21.72 -16.49 -11.81
N SER A 21 21.00 -17.59 -11.90
CA SER A 21 20.61 -18.21 -13.16
C SER A 21 19.24 -18.85 -12.99
N GLY A 22 18.18 -18.07 -13.26
CA GLY A 22 16.84 -18.64 -13.43
C GLY A 22 15.73 -17.80 -12.85
N PRO A 23 15.48 -17.84 -11.53
CA PRO A 23 14.22 -17.34 -10.99
C PRO A 23 14.24 -15.82 -10.88
N SER A 24 13.11 -15.23 -11.25
CA SER A 24 12.85 -13.80 -11.06
C SER A 24 12.47 -13.48 -9.62
N VAL A 25 12.46 -14.46 -8.70
CA VAL A 25 12.02 -14.30 -7.31
C VAL A 25 13.01 -14.97 -6.36
N SER A 26 13.40 -14.26 -5.30
CA SER A 26 14.29 -14.77 -4.24
C SER A 26 13.80 -14.36 -2.88
N ARG A 27 13.80 -15.28 -1.91
CA ARG A 27 13.64 -14.92 -0.51
C ARG A 27 14.78 -14.03 -0.06
N ILE A 28 14.45 -12.93 0.61
CA ILE A 28 15.44 -11.95 1.08
C ILE A 28 15.49 -11.77 2.60
N SER A 29 15.03 -12.76 3.35
CA SER A 29 15.10 -12.80 4.81
C SER A 29 15.29 -14.22 5.31
N HIS A 30 15.40 -14.34 6.64
CA HIS A 30 15.10 -15.58 7.35
C HIS A 30 13.62 -15.98 7.23
N ASP A 31 13.35 -17.24 7.60
CA ASP A 31 12.00 -17.81 7.60
C ASP A 31 11.07 -17.09 8.57
N TYR A 32 9.81 -16.97 8.16
CA TYR A 32 8.72 -16.47 8.97
C TYR A 32 8.48 -17.38 10.18
N ALA A 33 8.26 -16.76 11.34
CA ALA A 33 8.08 -17.44 12.61
C ALA A 33 6.72 -17.05 13.21
N PRO A 34 5.68 -17.90 13.09
CA PRO A 34 4.35 -17.61 13.60
C PRO A 34 4.32 -17.32 15.10
N GLY A 35 3.66 -16.24 15.50
CA GLY A 35 3.44 -15.85 16.89
C GLY A 35 4.68 -15.34 17.64
N ASP A 36 5.78 -15.08 16.95
CA ASP A 36 7.03 -14.55 17.54
C ASP A 36 7.23 -13.09 17.13
N GLU A 37 6.78 -12.17 18.00
CA GLU A 37 6.84 -10.72 17.78
C GLU A 37 8.26 -10.21 17.53
N ASP A 38 9.27 -10.71 18.26
CA ASP A 38 10.66 -10.28 18.07
C ASP A 38 11.18 -10.67 16.69
N LYS A 39 10.85 -11.88 16.24
CA LYS A 39 11.19 -12.32 14.88
C LYS A 39 10.38 -11.58 13.82
N ALA A 40 9.12 -11.24 14.07
CA ALA A 40 8.33 -10.43 13.14
C ALA A 40 9.01 -9.07 12.87
N LYS A 41 9.45 -8.38 13.94
CA LYS A 41 10.21 -7.12 13.84
C LYS A 41 11.46 -7.29 13.00
N ARG A 42 12.31 -8.25 13.37
CA ARG A 42 13.59 -8.52 12.67
C ARG A 42 13.40 -8.93 11.22
N GLN A 43 12.40 -9.77 10.94
CA GLN A 43 12.11 -10.19 9.59
C GLN A 43 11.69 -9.00 8.73
N ILE A 44 10.80 -8.13 9.21
CA ILE A 44 10.40 -6.93 8.45
C ILE A 44 11.59 -6.01 8.19
N ILE A 45 12.49 -5.84 9.17
CA ILE A 45 13.75 -5.11 9.00
C ILE A 45 14.62 -5.72 7.90
N ASP A 46 14.89 -7.02 7.98
CA ASP A 46 15.69 -7.75 7.00
C ASP A 46 15.10 -7.59 5.59
N LEU A 47 13.78 -7.79 5.47
CA LEU A 47 13.05 -7.68 4.22
C LEU A 47 13.19 -6.29 3.58
N VAL A 48 12.95 -5.23 4.34
CA VAL A 48 13.06 -3.86 3.81
C VAL A 48 14.50 -3.53 3.43
N TYR A 49 15.48 -3.76 4.31
CA TYR A 49 16.87 -3.39 4.01
C TYR A 49 17.50 -4.24 2.91
N ASN A 50 17.25 -5.55 2.89
CA ASN A 50 17.81 -6.43 1.86
C ASN A 50 17.23 -6.15 0.47
N ALA A 51 16.02 -5.57 0.39
CA ALA A 51 15.43 -5.16 -0.88
C ALA A 51 16.29 -4.12 -1.62
N LEU A 52 17.06 -3.25 -0.92
CA LEU A 52 17.99 -2.31 -1.56
C LEU A 52 18.95 -2.98 -2.53
N TRP A 53 19.47 -4.15 -2.15
CA TRP A 53 20.41 -4.89 -2.96
C TRP A 53 19.72 -5.91 -3.85
N PHE A 54 18.86 -6.76 -3.29
CA PHE A 54 18.33 -7.92 -4.00
C PHE A 54 17.27 -7.58 -5.04
N SER A 55 16.53 -6.48 -4.89
CA SER A 55 15.53 -6.05 -5.89
C SER A 55 16.15 -5.78 -7.26
N GLN A 56 17.47 -5.53 -7.31
CA GLN A 56 18.22 -5.32 -8.55
C GLN A 56 18.50 -6.62 -9.31
N LEU A 57 18.30 -7.78 -8.67
CA LEU A 57 18.56 -9.12 -9.20
C LEU A 57 17.28 -9.93 -9.41
N ALA A 58 16.35 -9.83 -8.46
CA ALA A 58 15.10 -10.59 -8.43
C ALA A 58 14.03 -9.81 -7.65
N TYR A 59 12.76 -10.09 -7.92
CA TYR A 59 11.66 -9.66 -7.07
C TYR A 59 11.83 -10.23 -5.65
N PRO A 60 11.78 -9.37 -4.63
CA PRO A 60 11.85 -9.81 -3.24
C PRO A 60 10.71 -10.74 -2.86
N ASP A 61 11.03 -11.94 -2.38
CA ASP A 61 10.07 -12.81 -1.69
C ASP A 61 10.17 -12.56 -0.19
N TYR A 62 9.04 -12.14 0.38
CA TYR A 62 8.90 -11.78 1.79
C TYR A 62 8.51 -12.98 2.67
N ASP A 63 8.59 -14.20 2.13
CA ASP A 63 8.12 -15.45 2.72
C ASP A 63 6.58 -15.50 2.86
N MET A 64 6.08 -16.71 3.05
CA MET A 64 4.71 -16.93 3.53
C MET A 64 4.48 -16.27 4.88
N PHE A 65 3.21 -16.06 5.22
CA PHE A 65 2.78 -15.71 6.57
C PHE A 65 1.42 -16.33 6.88
N GLN A 66 1.00 -16.25 8.14
CA GLN A 66 -0.35 -16.60 8.55
C GLN A 66 -1.20 -15.32 8.64
N SER A 67 -2.33 -15.28 7.95
CA SER A 67 -3.22 -14.10 7.96
C SER A 67 -3.86 -13.86 9.33
N HIS A 68 -3.87 -14.87 10.19
CA HIS A 68 -4.43 -14.85 11.53
C HIS A 68 -3.37 -14.70 12.63
N ASP A 69 -2.12 -14.44 12.25
CA ASP A 69 -1.05 -14.13 13.17
C ASP A 69 -1.32 -12.80 13.90
N PRO A 70 -0.96 -12.64 15.19
CA PRO A 70 -1.08 -11.36 15.89
C PRO A 70 -0.38 -10.19 15.17
N CYS A 71 0.71 -10.46 14.45
CA CYS A 71 1.49 -9.50 13.68
C CYS A 71 1.12 -9.49 12.18
N ALA A 72 0.01 -10.15 11.79
CA ALA A 72 -0.36 -10.36 10.39
C ALA A 72 -0.54 -9.08 9.60
N LEU A 73 -1.03 -8.00 10.22
CA LEU A 73 -1.28 -6.74 9.51
C LEU A 73 0.02 -6.12 8.98
N ALA A 74 1.04 -5.98 9.81
CA ALA A 74 2.35 -5.48 9.41
C ALA A 74 3.01 -6.40 8.36
N HIS A 75 2.85 -7.72 8.52
CA HIS A 75 3.31 -8.69 7.54
C HIS A 75 2.57 -8.61 6.19
N ALA A 76 1.27 -8.38 6.21
CA ALA A 76 0.44 -8.25 5.01
C ALA A 76 0.79 -6.98 4.24
N ILE A 77 0.88 -5.82 4.93
CA ILE A 77 1.21 -4.55 4.28
C ILE A 77 2.64 -4.59 3.71
N SER A 78 3.62 -5.09 4.47
CA SER A 78 5.01 -5.21 3.99
C SER A 78 5.11 -6.09 2.74
N ARG A 79 4.33 -7.19 2.68
CA ARG A 79 4.22 -8.06 1.49
C ARG A 79 3.50 -7.36 0.33
N ALA A 80 2.44 -6.60 0.60
CA ALA A 80 1.70 -5.86 -0.42
C ALA A 80 2.61 -4.86 -1.16
N ILE A 81 3.44 -4.11 -0.43
CA ILE A 81 4.34 -3.11 -1.02
C ILE A 81 5.63 -3.72 -1.62
N SER A 82 5.95 -4.97 -1.33
CA SER A 82 7.22 -5.60 -1.75
C SER A 82 7.42 -5.70 -3.27
N GLY A 83 6.33 -5.64 -4.05
CA GLY A 83 6.34 -5.96 -5.48
C GLY A 83 6.51 -7.46 -5.79
N GLY A 84 6.68 -8.29 -4.75
CA GLY A 84 6.93 -9.72 -4.83
C GLY A 84 5.69 -10.60 -4.93
N PRO A 85 5.86 -11.92 -4.70
CA PRO A 85 4.74 -12.82 -4.46
C PRO A 85 4.13 -12.61 -3.06
N ILE A 86 2.86 -12.98 -2.92
CA ILE A 86 2.15 -13.05 -1.63
C ILE A 86 1.52 -14.43 -1.56
N TYR A 87 1.84 -15.19 -0.51
CA TYR A 87 1.33 -16.53 -0.29
C TYR A 87 1.20 -16.80 1.21
N LEU A 88 0.25 -17.66 1.56
CA LEU A 88 -0.15 -17.91 2.94
C LEU A 88 0.22 -19.32 3.36
N THR A 89 0.47 -19.51 4.66
CA THR A 89 0.60 -20.84 5.28
C THR A 89 -0.50 -21.10 6.32
N ASP A 90 -1.67 -20.54 6.07
CA ASP A 90 -2.82 -20.67 6.93
C ASP A 90 -3.33 -22.11 7.04
N ASN A 91 -3.89 -22.41 8.22
CA ASN A 91 -4.92 -23.43 8.30
C ASN A 91 -6.23 -22.79 7.83
N LEU A 92 -6.91 -23.41 6.86
CA LEU A 92 -8.11 -22.84 6.21
C LEU A 92 -9.16 -22.32 7.21
N GLU A 93 -9.39 -23.06 8.29
CA GLU A 93 -10.36 -22.72 9.35
C GLU A 93 -10.00 -21.47 10.17
N LYS A 94 -8.77 -20.98 10.05
CA LYS A 94 -8.25 -19.83 10.78
C LYS A 94 -8.06 -18.60 9.92
N SER A 95 -8.17 -18.70 8.60
CA SER A 95 -7.86 -17.60 7.70
C SER A 95 -8.66 -16.34 8.02
N ASP A 96 -7.96 -15.22 8.17
CA ASP A 96 -8.57 -13.90 8.23
C ASP A 96 -8.93 -13.47 6.81
N THR A 97 -10.18 -13.76 6.42
CA THR A 97 -10.65 -13.46 5.06
C THR A 97 -10.68 -11.97 4.76
N ASP A 98 -10.86 -11.12 5.77
CA ASP A 98 -10.95 -9.68 5.58
C ASP A 98 -9.57 -9.10 5.29
N LEU A 99 -8.52 -9.58 5.98
CA LEU A 99 -7.14 -9.22 5.66
C LEU A 99 -6.72 -9.73 4.28
N ILE A 100 -7.08 -10.98 3.95
CA ILE A 100 -6.72 -11.59 2.65
C ILE A 100 -7.34 -10.82 1.48
N LYS A 101 -8.61 -10.42 1.59
CA LYS A 101 -9.30 -9.64 0.54
C LYS A 101 -8.66 -8.27 0.28
N ARG A 102 -7.87 -7.73 1.21
CA ARG A 102 -7.11 -6.48 1.00
C ARG A 102 -5.84 -6.68 0.15
N LEU A 103 -5.37 -7.93 0.00
CA LEU A 103 -4.14 -8.27 -0.72
C LEU A 103 -4.37 -8.64 -2.20
N CYS A 104 -5.60 -9.02 -2.57
CA CYS A 104 -5.93 -9.49 -3.91
C CYS A 104 -7.29 -8.99 -4.40
N LEU A 105 -7.47 -9.01 -5.72
CA LEU A 105 -8.75 -8.90 -6.38
C LEU A 105 -9.59 -10.17 -6.16
N GLU A 106 -10.88 -10.11 -6.49
CA GLU A 106 -11.82 -11.24 -6.40
C GLU A 106 -11.37 -12.45 -7.22
N ASP A 107 -10.70 -12.21 -8.35
CA ASP A 107 -10.15 -13.25 -9.22
C ASP A 107 -8.81 -13.83 -8.73
N GLY A 108 -8.32 -13.37 -7.56
CA GLY A 108 -7.10 -13.82 -6.93
C GLY A 108 -5.82 -13.16 -7.47
N ARG A 109 -5.90 -12.27 -8.45
CA ARG A 109 -4.73 -11.47 -8.86
C ARG A 109 -4.30 -10.56 -7.71
N ILE A 110 -3.01 -10.52 -7.43
CA ILE A 110 -2.44 -9.57 -6.47
C ILE A 110 -2.12 -8.24 -7.16
N LEU A 111 -2.34 -7.15 -6.43
CA LEU A 111 -2.07 -5.80 -6.89
C LEU A 111 -0.62 -5.46 -6.56
N ARG A 112 0.26 -5.50 -7.57
CA ARG A 112 1.68 -5.18 -7.40
C ARG A 112 1.95 -3.70 -7.68
N PRO A 113 2.74 -3.01 -6.85
CA PRO A 113 3.26 -1.69 -7.19
C PRO A 113 4.20 -1.76 -8.40
N ASP A 114 4.58 -0.61 -8.96
CA ASP A 114 5.42 -0.54 -10.17
C ASP A 114 6.87 -0.93 -9.92
N GLU A 115 7.33 -0.79 -8.68
CA GLU A 115 8.69 -1.13 -8.26
C GLU A 115 8.68 -1.81 -6.87
N PRO A 116 9.66 -2.68 -6.56
CA PRO A 116 9.79 -3.21 -5.21
C PRO A 116 9.99 -2.10 -4.18
N ALA A 117 9.36 -2.23 -3.01
CA ALA A 117 9.56 -1.24 -1.95
C ALA A 117 11.01 -1.22 -1.44
N LEU A 118 11.51 -0.01 -1.21
CA LEU A 118 12.85 0.26 -0.67
C LEU A 118 12.73 1.07 0.63
N PRO A 119 13.69 0.99 1.56
CA PRO A 119 13.71 1.86 2.72
C PRO A 119 13.75 3.33 2.29
N THR A 120 13.03 4.18 3.01
CA THR A 120 13.11 5.63 2.82
C THR A 120 14.51 6.13 3.18
N ARG A 121 14.89 7.28 2.62
CA ARG A 121 16.25 7.82 2.73
C ARG A 121 16.69 8.04 4.18
N ASP A 122 15.78 8.46 5.05
CA ASP A 122 16.02 8.71 6.46
C ASP A 122 16.22 7.43 7.29
N CYS A 123 15.83 6.25 6.78
CA CYS A 123 16.08 4.96 7.42
C CYS A 123 17.47 4.37 7.08
N LEU A 124 18.02 4.64 5.89
CA LEU A 124 19.15 3.89 5.29
C LEU A 124 20.35 3.57 6.20
N PHE A 125 20.69 4.45 7.13
CA PHE A 125 21.88 4.33 7.98
C PHE A 125 21.54 4.20 9.47
N ARG A 126 20.33 3.76 9.79
CA ARG A 126 19.80 3.71 11.15
C ARG A 126 19.31 2.31 11.50
N ASP A 127 19.42 1.94 12.78
CA ASP A 127 18.93 0.65 13.29
C ASP A 127 17.56 0.84 13.96
N PRO A 128 16.43 0.60 13.26
CA PRO A 128 15.08 0.82 13.82
C PRO A 128 14.74 -0.16 14.95
N TYR A 129 15.55 -1.20 15.13
CA TYR A 129 15.38 -2.13 16.25
C TYR A 129 15.97 -1.59 17.55
N ARG A 130 16.88 -0.61 17.49
CA ARG A 130 17.59 -0.06 18.66
C ARG A 130 17.40 1.43 18.87
N GLU A 131 17.13 2.17 17.80
CA GLU A 131 16.85 3.60 17.84
C GLU A 131 15.34 3.86 17.82
N PRO A 132 14.85 4.92 18.48
CA PRO A 132 13.42 5.24 18.52
C PRO A 132 12.98 5.94 17.22
N PHE A 133 12.77 5.19 16.15
CA PHE A 133 12.14 5.67 14.92
C PHE A 133 11.46 4.53 14.14
N PRO A 134 10.30 4.79 13.51
CA PRO A 134 9.62 3.77 12.73
C PRO A 134 10.41 3.42 11.47
N LEU A 135 10.49 2.14 11.14
CA LEU A 135 11.01 1.69 9.86
C LEU A 135 10.02 2.11 8.77
N LYS A 136 10.50 2.86 7.77
CA LYS A 136 9.73 3.26 6.60
C LYS A 136 10.24 2.60 5.33
N ALA A 137 9.31 2.16 4.48
CA ALA A 137 9.59 1.64 3.14
C ALA A 137 8.63 2.29 2.14
N PHE A 138 9.13 2.69 0.98
CA PHE A 138 8.36 3.34 -0.06
C PHE A 138 8.37 2.59 -1.38
N THR A 139 7.30 2.74 -2.15
CA THR A 139 7.17 2.31 -3.55
C THR A 139 6.21 3.26 -4.29
N LYS A 140 5.91 3.00 -5.57
CA LYS A 140 5.09 3.86 -6.43
C LYS A 140 4.05 3.11 -7.24
N VAL A 141 3.00 3.84 -7.57
CA VAL A 141 2.03 3.50 -8.62
C VAL A 141 1.86 4.75 -9.50
N GLY A 142 2.49 4.76 -10.66
CA GLY A 142 2.59 5.96 -11.51
C GLY A 142 3.23 7.13 -10.76
N SER A 143 2.47 8.21 -10.60
CA SER A 143 2.88 9.42 -9.85
C SER A 143 2.51 9.38 -8.37
N ILE A 144 1.86 8.31 -7.89
CA ILE A 144 1.40 8.17 -6.51
C ILE A 144 2.45 7.42 -5.70
N GLY A 145 2.85 7.99 -4.57
CA GLY A 145 3.74 7.37 -3.61
C GLY A 145 2.98 6.51 -2.60
N LEU A 146 3.55 5.36 -2.25
CA LEU A 146 3.09 4.50 -1.16
C LEU A 146 4.21 4.40 -0.14
N VAL A 147 3.96 4.74 1.12
CA VAL A 147 4.93 4.65 2.21
C VAL A 147 4.33 3.82 3.32
N MET A 148 4.90 2.66 3.62
CA MET A 148 4.60 1.93 4.84
C MET A 148 5.50 2.44 5.95
N ALA A 149 4.94 2.62 7.14
CA ALA A 149 5.68 2.81 8.37
C ALA A 149 5.30 1.73 9.38
N VAL A 150 6.27 1.22 10.14
CA VAL A 150 6.04 0.20 11.17
C VAL A 150 7.02 0.39 12.32
N ASN A 151 6.51 0.33 13.55
CA ASN A 151 7.34 0.36 14.74
C ASN A 151 7.91 -1.04 15.00
N VAL A 152 9.21 -1.19 14.79
CA VAL A 152 9.95 -2.43 14.98
C VAL A 152 10.96 -2.33 16.13
N ASN A 153 10.77 -1.36 17.02
CA ASN A 153 11.66 -1.14 18.14
C ASN A 153 11.72 -2.36 19.07
N ARG A 154 12.91 -2.75 19.52
CA ARG A 154 13.09 -3.89 20.42
C ARG A 154 12.27 -3.76 21.70
N GLU A 155 12.28 -2.58 22.32
CA GLU A 155 11.68 -2.35 23.63
C GLU A 155 10.21 -1.91 23.53
N GLY A 156 9.65 -1.84 22.31
CA GLY A 156 8.25 -1.48 22.09
C GLY A 156 7.90 -0.04 22.47
N VAL A 157 8.89 0.87 22.49
CA VAL A 157 8.63 2.29 22.78
C VAL A 157 7.72 2.86 21.70
N GLU A 158 6.76 3.69 22.09
CA GLU A 158 5.92 4.41 21.13
C GLU A 158 6.78 5.37 20.30
N GLU A 159 6.56 5.37 18.99
CA GLU A 159 7.32 6.16 18.03
C GLU A 159 6.37 7.05 17.22
N GLU A 160 6.81 8.25 16.86
CA GLU A 160 6.07 9.14 15.96
C GLU A 160 6.68 9.04 14.56
N VAL A 161 5.89 8.63 13.59
CA VAL A 161 6.26 8.69 12.17
C VAL A 161 5.85 10.03 11.59
N GLU A 162 6.72 10.57 10.74
CA GLU A 162 6.43 11.70 9.84
C GLU A 162 6.60 11.24 8.38
N VAL A 163 5.60 11.53 7.54
CA VAL A 163 5.60 11.19 6.12
C VAL A 163 5.27 12.39 5.25
N GLY A 164 6.14 12.68 4.29
CA GLY A 164 5.98 13.71 3.25
C GLY A 164 6.25 13.18 1.84
N PRO A 165 6.17 14.02 0.81
CA PRO A 165 6.35 13.61 -0.59
C PRO A 165 7.77 13.12 -0.89
N GLU A 166 8.78 13.65 -0.20
CA GLU A 166 10.18 13.23 -0.38
C GLU A 166 10.43 11.78 0.05
N ASP A 167 9.65 11.25 1.01
CA ASP A 167 9.75 9.84 1.43
C ASP A 167 9.44 8.87 0.29
N ALA A 168 8.59 9.28 -0.66
CA ALA A 168 8.29 8.53 -1.87
C ALA A 168 9.02 9.09 -3.11
N HIS A 169 10.10 9.85 -2.93
CA HIS A 169 10.84 10.50 -4.02
C HIS A 169 9.93 11.29 -4.98
N LEU A 170 8.96 12.02 -4.44
CA LEU A 170 8.09 12.94 -5.18
C LEU A 170 8.60 14.37 -5.04
N ASP A 171 8.20 15.25 -5.95
CA ASP A 171 8.63 16.65 -5.97
C ASP A 171 7.94 17.46 -4.85
N PRO A 172 8.64 17.95 -3.81
CA PRO A 172 8.02 18.72 -2.74
C PRO A 172 7.47 20.08 -3.20
N GLY A 173 7.80 20.54 -4.41
CA GLY A 173 7.25 21.77 -4.99
C GLY A 173 5.79 21.66 -5.44
N LYS A 174 5.18 20.47 -5.37
CA LYS A 174 3.77 20.22 -5.76
C LYS A 174 2.85 20.12 -4.55
N GLU A 175 1.55 20.13 -4.83
CA GLU A 175 0.51 19.88 -3.86
C GLU A 175 0.14 18.39 -3.84
N TYR A 176 -0.06 17.84 -2.65
CA TYR A 176 -0.43 16.44 -2.46
C TYR A 176 -1.56 16.31 -1.46
N VAL A 177 -2.29 15.21 -1.56
CA VAL A 177 -3.06 14.67 -0.45
C VAL A 177 -2.39 13.40 0.05
N VAL A 178 -2.35 13.24 1.37
CA VAL A 178 -1.84 12.04 2.02
C VAL A 178 -3.01 11.35 2.70
N TYR A 179 -3.28 10.12 2.29
CA TYR A 179 -4.26 9.26 2.95
C TYR A 179 -3.55 8.30 3.89
N GLN A 180 -3.85 8.40 5.19
CA GLN A 180 -3.46 7.43 6.21
C GLN A 180 -4.46 6.27 6.13
N TYR A 181 -4.06 5.17 5.50
CA TYR A 181 -4.96 4.11 5.03
C TYR A 181 -5.71 3.41 6.17
N LEU A 182 -5.00 3.01 7.22
CA LEU A 182 -5.60 2.30 8.35
C LEU A 182 -6.40 3.24 9.25
N GLU A 183 -5.93 4.47 9.46
CA GLU A 183 -6.67 5.50 10.19
C GLU A 183 -7.91 6.02 9.42
N GLY A 184 -7.89 5.93 8.09
CA GLY A 184 -8.94 6.45 7.22
C GLY A 184 -8.96 7.98 7.10
N LYS A 185 -7.86 8.65 7.45
CA LYS A 185 -7.74 10.12 7.47
C LYS A 185 -7.07 10.64 6.19
N LEU A 186 -7.62 11.70 5.60
CA LEU A 186 -7.07 12.36 4.42
C LEU A 186 -6.61 13.78 4.79
N GLU A 187 -5.39 14.14 4.44
CA GLU A 187 -4.83 15.46 4.74
C GLU A 187 -4.16 16.05 3.50
N ASN A 188 -4.42 17.33 3.22
CA ASN A 188 -3.74 18.06 2.16
C ASN A 188 -2.41 18.61 2.70
N ILE A 189 -1.35 18.44 1.93
CA ILE A 189 -0.02 18.96 2.23
C ILE A 189 0.49 19.77 1.04
N ARG A 190 1.20 20.86 1.33
CA ARG A 190 1.83 21.75 0.35
C ARG A 190 3.28 21.96 0.75
N GLY A 191 4.17 22.02 -0.24
CA GLY A 191 5.59 22.27 0.03
C GLY A 191 6.25 21.13 0.81
N ASP A 192 6.97 21.49 1.86
CA ASP A 192 7.64 20.60 2.81
C ASP A 192 6.72 20.08 3.94
N GLY A 193 5.40 20.17 3.75
CA GLY A 193 4.42 19.64 4.69
C GLY A 193 4.51 18.11 4.81
N ALA A 194 4.14 17.61 5.99
CA ALA A 194 4.11 16.18 6.30
C ALA A 194 2.94 15.85 7.23
N VAL A 195 2.48 14.60 7.19
CA VAL A 195 1.53 14.05 8.16
C VAL A 195 2.27 13.29 9.26
N ARG A 196 1.66 13.22 10.45
CA ARG A 196 2.25 12.53 11.61
C ARG A 196 1.29 11.52 12.20
N ARG A 197 1.84 10.41 12.70
CA ARG A 197 1.11 9.36 13.41
C ARG A 197 1.96 8.75 14.51
N ARG A 198 1.35 8.42 15.65
CA ARG A 198 2.00 7.61 16.69
C ARG A 198 1.74 6.14 16.40
N LEU A 199 2.78 5.32 16.55
CA LEU A 199 2.74 3.88 16.37
C LEU A 199 3.25 3.22 17.64
N GLY A 200 2.41 2.41 18.27
CA GLY A 200 2.82 1.46 19.31
C GLY A 200 3.66 0.32 18.75
N GLU A 201 4.12 -0.58 19.61
CA GLU A 201 4.92 -1.75 19.23
C GLU A 201 4.23 -2.59 18.13
N LEU A 202 4.93 -2.84 17.01
CA LEU A 202 4.43 -3.57 15.84
C LEU A 202 3.19 -2.97 15.15
N GLU A 203 2.70 -1.81 15.60
CA GLU A 203 1.73 -1.05 14.85
C GLU A 203 2.36 -0.50 13.57
N CYS A 204 1.54 -0.40 12.54
CA CYS A 204 1.95 0.10 11.24
C CYS A 204 0.89 1.03 10.66
N GLU A 205 1.28 1.78 9.64
CA GLU A 205 0.40 2.60 8.80
C GLU A 205 0.89 2.55 7.36
N LEU A 206 -0.05 2.65 6.40
CA LEU A 206 0.23 2.80 4.98
C LEU A 206 -0.24 4.18 4.54
N PHE A 207 0.69 5.01 4.08
CA PHE A 207 0.44 6.34 3.58
C PHE A 207 0.38 6.31 2.05
N ILE A 208 -0.70 6.84 1.49
CA ILE A 208 -0.86 7.04 0.04
C ILE A 208 -0.69 8.52 -0.25
N VAL A 209 0.43 8.89 -0.87
CA VAL A 209 0.80 10.28 -1.19
C VAL A 209 0.46 10.53 -2.66
N SER A 210 -0.68 11.18 -2.90
CA SER A 210 -1.23 11.38 -4.24
C SER A 210 -1.12 12.84 -4.68
N PRO A 211 -0.56 13.14 -5.86
CA PRO A 211 -0.45 14.51 -6.35
C PRO A 211 -1.84 15.09 -6.65
N VAL A 212 -2.04 16.35 -6.29
CA VAL A 212 -3.23 17.12 -6.65
C VAL A 212 -2.98 17.77 -8.00
N GLU A 213 -3.80 17.41 -8.99
CA GLU A 213 -3.75 17.94 -10.34
C GLU A 213 -5.12 18.52 -10.70
N GLU A 214 -5.17 19.84 -10.93
CA GLU A 214 -6.40 20.58 -11.24
C GLU A 214 -7.53 20.31 -10.22
N GLY A 215 -7.19 20.32 -8.93
CA GLY A 215 -8.13 20.12 -7.84
C GLY A 215 -8.60 18.67 -7.64
N PHE A 216 -7.98 17.69 -8.30
CA PHE A 216 -8.29 16.27 -8.15
C PHE A 216 -7.06 15.46 -7.76
N ALA A 217 -7.24 14.46 -6.89
CA ALA A 217 -6.22 13.45 -6.63
C ALA A 217 -6.84 12.06 -6.43
N LEU A 218 -6.19 11.04 -6.96
CA LEU A 218 -6.63 9.64 -6.85
C LEU A 218 -6.03 8.98 -5.62
N ILE A 219 -6.86 8.39 -4.75
CA ILE A 219 -6.38 7.44 -3.74
C ILE A 219 -6.57 6.00 -4.23
N GLY A 220 -7.72 5.70 -4.82
CA GLY A 220 -8.00 4.42 -5.47
C GLY A 220 -9.00 3.56 -4.70
N LEU A 221 -8.99 2.25 -4.96
CA LEU A 221 -9.93 1.28 -4.37
C LEU A 221 -9.45 0.90 -2.96
N VAL A 222 -9.98 1.57 -1.93
CA VAL A 222 -9.44 1.49 -0.56
C VAL A 222 -9.77 0.20 0.17
N ASP A 223 -10.56 -0.70 -0.44
CA ASP A 223 -10.68 -2.08 0.04
C ASP A 223 -9.38 -2.87 -0.14
N LYS A 224 -8.40 -2.33 -0.87
CA LYS A 224 -7.10 -2.95 -1.17
C LYS A 224 -5.95 -2.13 -0.62
N PHE A 225 -4.88 -2.78 -0.17
CA PHE A 225 -3.69 -2.09 0.32
C PHE A 225 -3.03 -1.25 -0.78
N ILE A 226 -2.86 -1.80 -1.98
CA ILE A 226 -2.33 -1.06 -3.14
C ILE A 226 -3.49 -0.38 -3.86
N ALA A 227 -4.23 0.46 -3.14
CA ALA A 227 -5.48 1.08 -3.59
C ALA A 227 -5.39 1.73 -4.99
N PRO A 228 -4.32 2.47 -5.36
CA PRO A 228 -4.20 3.05 -6.70
C PRO A 228 -4.19 2.02 -7.83
N LYS A 229 -3.71 0.79 -7.58
CA LYS A 229 -3.73 -0.30 -8.57
C LYS A 229 -5.11 -0.92 -8.75
N GLY A 230 -6.07 -0.63 -7.88
CA GLY A 230 -7.47 -0.98 -8.09
C GLY A 230 -8.16 -0.14 -9.18
N VAL A 231 -7.44 0.81 -9.80
CA VAL A 231 -7.94 1.68 -10.86
C VAL A 231 -7.14 1.43 -12.14
N VAL A 232 -7.83 1.02 -13.20
CA VAL A 232 -7.27 0.70 -14.51
C VAL A 232 -6.92 1.95 -15.29
N SER A 233 -7.80 2.95 -15.28
CA SER A 233 -7.60 4.22 -15.98
C SER A 233 -8.32 5.38 -15.31
N VAL A 234 -7.76 6.58 -15.51
CA VAL A 234 -8.37 7.86 -15.16
C VAL A 234 -8.30 8.75 -16.39
N GLU A 235 -9.44 9.23 -16.86
CA GLU A 235 -9.58 10.04 -18.06
C GLU A 235 -10.25 11.37 -17.70
N ARG A 236 -9.56 12.48 -17.98
CA ARG A 236 -10.14 13.82 -17.83
C ARG A 236 -11.06 14.12 -19.00
N LYS A 237 -12.30 14.51 -18.69
CA LYS A 237 -13.32 14.98 -19.62
C LYS A 237 -13.50 16.48 -19.48
N ALA A 238 -14.19 17.12 -20.42
CA ALA A 238 -14.44 18.56 -20.38
C ALA A 238 -15.31 18.99 -19.18
N ASP A 239 -16.17 18.09 -18.70
CA ASP A 239 -17.15 18.28 -17.64
C ASP A 239 -16.88 17.41 -16.40
N GLY A 240 -15.70 16.79 -16.29
CA GLY A 240 -15.42 15.89 -15.17
C GLY A 240 -14.31 14.86 -15.40
N ILE A 241 -14.41 13.73 -14.72
CA ILE A 241 -13.42 12.64 -14.71
C ILE A 241 -14.15 11.32 -14.88
N ALA A 242 -13.63 10.45 -15.75
CA ALA A 242 -14.05 9.06 -15.84
C ALA A 242 -12.95 8.14 -15.30
N LEU A 243 -13.34 7.16 -14.49
CA LEU A 243 -12.46 6.15 -13.93
C LEU A 243 -12.95 4.76 -14.32
N ARG A 244 -12.01 3.85 -14.58
CA ARG A 244 -12.30 2.43 -14.73
C ARG A 244 -11.65 1.64 -13.61
N LEU A 245 -12.41 0.86 -12.87
CA LEU A 245 -11.95 0.07 -11.73
C LEU A 245 -11.57 -1.36 -12.14
N GLU A 246 -10.65 -1.97 -11.39
CA GLU A 246 -10.36 -3.40 -11.50
C GLU A 246 -11.52 -4.25 -10.98
N GLU A 247 -12.35 -3.78 -10.06
CA GLU A 247 -13.54 -4.46 -9.54
C GLU A 247 -14.45 -3.48 -8.80
N GLU A 248 -15.61 -3.96 -8.39
CA GLU A 248 -16.54 -3.23 -7.52
C GLU A 248 -15.91 -2.99 -6.14
N GLY A 249 -16.29 -1.91 -5.47
CA GLY A 249 -15.78 -1.61 -4.14
C GLY A 249 -15.86 -0.14 -3.76
N THR A 250 -15.04 0.25 -2.80
CA THR A 250 -14.97 1.59 -2.22
C THR A 250 -13.86 2.39 -2.90
N LEU A 251 -14.24 3.25 -3.83
CA LEU A 251 -13.34 4.21 -4.46
C LEU A 251 -13.21 5.45 -3.58
N LEU A 252 -11.98 5.86 -3.29
CA LEU A 252 -11.68 7.14 -2.64
C LEU A 252 -10.93 8.06 -3.61
N VAL A 253 -11.42 9.29 -3.74
CA VAL A 253 -10.75 10.38 -4.44
C VAL A 253 -10.83 11.67 -3.63
N TYR A 254 -9.92 12.57 -3.92
CA TYR A 254 -9.96 13.96 -3.47
C TYR A 254 -10.52 14.85 -4.57
N SER A 255 -11.43 15.75 -4.20
CA SER A 255 -11.99 16.75 -5.11
C SER A 255 -12.11 18.11 -4.40
N GLU A 256 -11.53 19.15 -4.99
CA GLU A 256 -11.77 20.54 -4.56
C GLU A 256 -13.15 21.06 -4.99
N ALA A 257 -13.76 20.46 -6.02
CA ALA A 257 -15.11 20.79 -6.43
C ALA A 257 -16.12 20.27 -5.39
N GLU A 258 -17.03 21.14 -4.96
CA GLU A 258 -18.07 20.81 -3.97
C GLU A 258 -19.33 20.22 -4.58
N ASP A 259 -19.65 20.59 -5.83
CA ASP A 259 -20.81 20.08 -6.58
C ASP A 259 -20.36 19.01 -7.58
N VAL A 260 -20.28 17.78 -7.07
CA VAL A 260 -19.90 16.59 -7.86
C VAL A 260 -21.08 15.65 -7.94
N GLU A 261 -21.49 15.34 -9.17
CA GLU A 261 -22.41 14.24 -9.46
C GLU A 261 -21.61 12.98 -9.77
N VAL A 262 -22.02 11.87 -9.17
CA VAL A 262 -21.37 10.57 -9.36
C VAL A 262 -22.34 9.66 -10.10
N SER A 263 -21.84 8.90 -11.08
CA SER A 263 -22.55 7.78 -11.67
C SER A 263 -21.64 6.56 -11.79
N VAL A 264 -22.23 5.38 -11.70
CA VAL A 264 -21.56 4.09 -11.81
C VAL A 264 -22.28 3.27 -12.89
N ASP A 265 -21.54 2.79 -13.88
CA ASP A 265 -22.05 2.07 -15.06
C ASP A 265 -23.22 2.80 -15.76
N GLY A 266 -23.18 4.14 -15.74
CA GLY A 266 -24.19 5.02 -16.32
C GLY A 266 -25.41 5.31 -15.43
N GLU A 267 -25.49 4.71 -14.25
CA GLU A 267 -26.54 4.97 -13.26
C GLU A 267 -26.09 5.99 -12.22
N GLY A 268 -26.92 7.01 -11.96
CA GLY A 268 -26.61 8.05 -10.97
C GLY A 268 -26.55 7.49 -9.56
N CYS A 269 -25.55 7.91 -8.78
CA CYS A 269 -25.38 7.52 -7.38
C CYS A 269 -26.10 8.48 -6.43
N GLU A 270 -26.57 7.95 -5.30
CA GLU A 270 -27.19 8.76 -4.25
C GLU A 270 -26.14 9.33 -3.29
N ARG A 271 -26.19 10.65 -3.02
CA ARG A 271 -25.37 11.29 -1.99
C ARG A 271 -25.98 11.04 -0.61
N THR A 272 -25.22 10.44 0.29
CA THR A 272 -25.66 10.11 1.65
C THR A 272 -24.72 10.69 2.71
N GLU A 273 -25.15 10.73 3.98
CA GLU A 273 -24.27 11.11 5.11
C GLU A 273 -23.26 10.01 5.44
N LYS A 274 -23.63 8.75 5.17
CA LYS A 274 -22.80 7.56 5.33
C LYS A 274 -23.06 6.61 4.19
N ILE A 275 -22.04 5.87 3.76
CA ILE A 275 -22.20 4.82 2.75
C ILE A 275 -23.30 3.85 3.20
N ALA A 276 -24.37 3.76 2.43
CA ALA A 276 -25.59 3.04 2.78
C ALA A 276 -25.80 1.77 1.93
N GLY A 277 -25.03 1.61 0.87
CA GLY A 277 -25.12 0.48 -0.06
C GLY A 277 -24.37 0.76 -1.36
N PRO A 278 -24.44 -0.15 -2.34
CA PRO A 278 -23.84 0.07 -3.65
C PRO A 278 -24.45 1.30 -4.33
N ASN A 279 -23.64 1.97 -5.15
CA ASN A 279 -23.97 3.19 -5.88
C ASN A 279 -24.43 4.34 -4.97
N THR A 280 -23.80 4.45 -3.79
CA THR A 280 -23.92 5.61 -2.89
C THR A 280 -22.58 6.28 -2.70
N TYR A 281 -22.57 7.58 -2.41
CA TYR A 281 -21.35 8.32 -2.13
C TYR A 281 -21.51 9.32 -0.99
N THR A 282 -20.41 9.57 -0.28
CA THR A 282 -20.30 10.64 0.70
C THR A 282 -19.27 11.67 0.23
N PHE A 283 -19.49 12.93 0.60
CA PHE A 283 -18.55 14.01 0.33
C PHE A 283 -18.48 14.94 1.53
N GLU A 284 -17.35 14.91 2.22
CA GLU A 284 -17.03 15.68 3.43
C GLU A 284 -15.56 16.09 3.37
N ASP A 285 -15.22 17.34 3.69
CA ASP A 285 -13.84 17.84 3.72
C ASP A 285 -13.00 17.49 2.48
N ARG A 286 -13.59 17.62 1.28
CA ARG A 286 -12.97 17.29 -0.03
C ARG A 286 -12.67 15.80 -0.24
N LYS A 287 -13.07 14.93 0.69
CA LYS A 287 -12.97 13.48 0.63
C LYS A 287 -14.24 12.92 -0.01
N LEU A 288 -14.12 12.44 -1.25
CA LEU A 288 -15.21 11.80 -1.99
C LEU A 288 -15.07 10.27 -1.90
N VAL A 289 -15.94 9.65 -1.11
CA VAL A 289 -15.98 8.18 -0.94
C VAL A 289 -17.16 7.64 -1.73
N ILE A 290 -16.92 6.72 -2.65
CA ILE A 290 -17.93 6.16 -3.54
C ILE A 290 -17.95 4.65 -3.32
N SER A 291 -19.11 4.10 -2.93
CA SER A 291 -19.35 2.67 -2.99
C SER A 291 -19.83 2.33 -4.40
N ALA A 292 -18.92 1.91 -5.27
CA ALA A 292 -19.19 1.58 -6.66
C ALA A 292 -19.61 0.11 -6.77
N GLY A 293 -20.87 -0.15 -7.14
CA GLY A 293 -21.39 -1.48 -7.47
C GLY A 293 -21.18 -1.84 -8.95
N GLY A 294 -20.17 -1.23 -9.58
CA GLY A 294 -19.84 -1.36 -10.99
C GLY A 294 -18.40 -0.92 -11.23
N ARG A 295 -17.93 -0.97 -12.48
CA ARG A 295 -16.52 -0.74 -12.83
C ARG A 295 -16.26 0.59 -13.54
N GLU A 296 -17.28 1.23 -14.10
CA GLU A 296 -17.15 2.52 -14.79
C GLU A 296 -17.72 3.62 -13.89
N VAL A 297 -16.85 4.50 -13.38
CA VAL A 297 -17.28 5.62 -12.52
C VAL A 297 -17.12 6.93 -13.29
N GLU A 298 -18.16 7.74 -13.36
CA GLU A 298 -18.07 9.12 -13.85
C GLU A 298 -18.32 10.11 -12.72
N LEU A 299 -17.43 11.08 -12.59
CA LEU A 299 -17.54 12.25 -11.73
C LEU A 299 -17.79 13.45 -12.61
N ARG A 300 -18.95 14.11 -12.52
CA ARG A 300 -19.24 15.35 -13.25
C ARG A 300 -19.18 16.53 -12.30
N VAL A 301 -18.41 17.54 -12.67
CA VAL A 301 -18.27 18.79 -11.91
C VAL A 301 -19.19 19.83 -12.54
N ARG A 302 -20.05 20.43 -11.71
CA ARG A 302 -20.99 21.48 -12.14
C ARG A 302 -20.48 22.89 -11.88
#